data_AF-A0AAP0NI41-F1
#
_entry.id   AF-A0AAP0NI41-F1
#
_cell.length_a   1.000
_cell.length_b   1.000
_cell.length_c   1.000
_cell.angle_alpha   90.00
_cell.angle_beta   90.00
_cell.angle_gamma   90.00
#
_symmetry.space_group_name_H-M   'P 1'
#
loop_
_entity.id
_entity.type
_entity.pdbx_description
1 polymer ?
#
loop_
_entity_poly.entity_id
_entity_poly.type
_entity_poly.pdbx_seq_one_letter_code
_entity_poly.pdbx_strand_id
1 'polypeptide(L)'
;MAGDGVSGREMKIRFGSDRVDAFTDSAFKGNPAAVCLLEEEREEEWLQAVAREFNLSETCYLTRITESETHPDSPNGTLTPRFHLRWFTPGAEVKLSGHATLAASHALFTSGLINSNTIEFLTLSGVLTAKRVPEDNKLLDTTEFQNGEAHECFSIELDFPAIALTESNSAEVSSISIALNGASIIDLKRTTTEDDLVVVLPSEKIVADLQPQFDEIQKCPGRGVITTGVAPPGSGFDFYGHFFCPKLGIPEVI
;
A
#
# COMPACT_ATOMS: atom_id res chain seq x y z
N MET A 1 -22.50 -39.91 34.80
CA MET A 1 -21.17 -39.37 35.11
C MET A 1 -20.54 -38.93 33.80
N ALA A 2 -20.06 -37.68 33.78
CA ALA A 2 -19.23 -37.00 32.79
C ALA A 2 -19.68 -37.07 31.31
N GLY A 3 -20.40 -36.02 30.88
CA GLY A 3 -20.30 -35.50 29.53
C GLY A 3 -19.22 -34.41 29.54
N ASP A 4 -18.12 -34.64 28.83
CA ASP A 4 -17.06 -33.65 28.69
C ASP A 4 -17.53 -32.56 27.75
N GLY A 5 -17.63 -31.35 28.30
CA GLY A 5 -18.02 -30.15 27.60
C GLY A 5 -17.00 -29.79 26.54
N VAL A 6 -17.45 -29.76 25.29
CA VAL A 6 -16.79 -28.98 24.24
C VAL A 6 -16.98 -27.52 24.65
N SER A 7 -15.96 -26.95 25.30
CA SER A 7 -15.83 -25.51 25.49
C SER A 7 -15.71 -24.89 24.11
N GLY A 8 -16.85 -24.46 23.56
CA GLY A 8 -16.88 -23.57 22.41
C GLY A 8 -16.15 -22.31 22.81
N ARG A 9 -14.96 -22.07 22.24
CA ARG A 9 -14.31 -20.77 22.28
C ARG A 9 -15.23 -19.82 21.52
N GLU A 10 -16.07 -19.10 22.23
CA GLU A 10 -16.78 -17.93 21.69
C GLU A 10 -15.71 -16.90 21.32
N MET A 11 -15.37 -16.86 20.04
CA MET A 11 -14.49 -15.83 19.48
C MET A 11 -15.37 -14.60 19.25
N LYS A 12 -15.41 -13.67 20.21
CA LYS A 12 -15.96 -12.33 19.98
C LYS A 12 -14.99 -11.58 19.06
N ILE A 13 -15.11 -11.77 17.75
CA ILE A 13 -14.38 -10.94 16.80
C ILE A 13 -15.17 -9.63 16.67
N ARG A 14 -14.71 -8.54 17.30
CA ARG A 14 -15.00 -7.21 16.78
C ARG A 14 -14.09 -6.98 15.58
N PHE A 15 -14.50 -7.53 14.44
CA PHE A 15 -13.83 -7.26 13.18
C PHE A 15 -14.35 -5.91 12.68
N GLY A 16 -13.63 -4.84 13.02
CA GLY A 16 -13.74 -3.59 12.29
C GLY A 16 -12.87 -3.70 11.05
N SER A 17 -13.48 -3.74 9.87
CA SER A 17 -12.76 -3.65 8.61
C SER A 17 -13.25 -2.44 7.83
N ASP A 18 -12.35 -1.51 7.58
CA ASP A 18 -12.59 -0.40 6.67
C ASP A 18 -11.96 -0.72 5.32
N ARG A 19 -12.68 -0.44 4.24
CA ARG A 19 -12.09 -0.39 2.90
C ARG A 19 -11.72 1.04 2.62
N VAL A 20 -10.43 1.30 2.41
CA VAL A 20 -9.92 2.65 2.12
C VAL A 20 -9.28 2.66 0.74
N ASP A 21 -9.74 3.59 -0.10
CA ASP A 21 -9.25 3.84 -1.44
C ASP A 21 -8.07 4.83 -1.35
N ALA A 22 -6.83 4.35 -1.48
CA ALA A 22 -5.63 5.18 -1.36
C ALA A 22 -5.33 5.97 -2.65
N PHE A 23 -4.60 7.08 -2.51
CA PHE A 23 -4.23 8.00 -3.60
C PHE A 23 -5.42 8.67 -4.31
N THR A 24 -6.56 8.83 -3.63
CA THR A 24 -7.72 9.54 -4.17
C THR A 24 -8.52 10.22 -3.07
N ASP A 25 -9.31 11.23 -3.47
CA ASP A 25 -10.34 11.90 -2.66
C ASP A 25 -11.76 11.41 -2.99
N SER A 26 -11.88 10.50 -3.97
CA SER A 26 -13.15 10.08 -4.56
C SER A 26 -13.35 8.58 -4.35
N ALA A 27 -14.53 8.19 -3.88
CA ALA A 27 -14.86 6.77 -3.73
C ALA A 27 -14.72 6.00 -5.07
N PHE A 28 -14.28 4.75 -4.98
CA PHE A 28 -14.11 3.83 -6.12
C PHE A 28 -13.04 4.26 -7.13
N LYS A 29 -12.11 5.13 -6.73
CA LYS A 29 -10.89 5.46 -7.48
C LYS A 29 -9.67 5.08 -6.66
N GLY A 30 -8.47 5.20 -7.24
CA GLY A 30 -7.24 4.85 -6.54
C GLY A 30 -7.11 3.36 -6.23
N ASN A 31 -6.33 3.03 -5.21
CA ASN A 31 -6.00 1.65 -4.87
C ASN A 31 -6.65 1.21 -3.56
N PRO A 32 -7.64 0.31 -3.58
CA PRO A 32 -8.33 -0.14 -2.39
C PRO A 32 -7.46 -1.06 -1.53
N ALA A 33 -7.44 -0.82 -0.22
CA ALA A 33 -6.93 -1.76 0.77
C ALA A 33 -7.99 -2.04 1.84
N ALA A 34 -8.04 -3.29 2.32
CA ALA A 34 -8.80 -3.66 3.51
C ALA A 34 -7.93 -3.39 4.76
N VAL A 35 -8.46 -2.63 5.71
CA VAL A 35 -7.79 -2.28 6.97
C VAL A 35 -8.47 -3.00 8.13
N CYS A 36 -7.78 -3.94 8.76
CA CYS A 36 -8.31 -4.75 9.84
C CYS A 36 -7.65 -4.38 11.17
N LEU A 37 -8.39 -3.74 12.08
CA LEU A 37 -7.93 -3.51 13.45
C LEU A 37 -8.21 -4.74 14.32
N LEU A 38 -7.15 -5.35 14.83
CA LEU A 38 -7.19 -6.57 15.64
C LEU A 38 -6.99 -6.24 17.12
N GLU A 39 -7.73 -6.94 17.99
CA GLU A 39 -7.53 -6.85 19.45
C GLU A 39 -6.22 -7.53 19.89
N GLU A 40 -5.81 -8.57 19.18
CA GLU A 40 -4.60 -9.37 19.42
C GLU A 40 -4.03 -9.88 18.09
N GLU A 41 -2.74 -10.20 18.06
CA GLU A 41 -2.13 -10.80 16.87
C GLU A 41 -2.77 -12.14 16.50
N ARG A 42 -2.74 -12.45 15.20
CA ARG A 42 -3.27 -13.69 14.64
C ARG A 42 -2.17 -14.43 13.89
N GLU A 43 -2.31 -15.75 13.86
CA GLU A 43 -1.43 -16.63 13.10
C GLU A 43 -1.50 -16.32 11.60
N GLU A 44 -0.37 -16.54 10.91
CA GLU A 44 -0.20 -16.20 9.48
C GLU A 44 -1.25 -16.89 8.60
N GLU A 45 -1.60 -18.15 8.87
CA GLU A 45 -2.59 -18.89 8.07
C GLU A 45 -3.97 -18.23 8.12
N TRP A 46 -4.34 -17.67 9.27
CA TRP A 46 -5.61 -16.96 9.42
C TRP A 46 -5.59 -15.63 8.68
N LEU A 47 -4.51 -14.85 8.84
CA LEU A 47 -4.33 -13.58 8.14
C LEU A 47 -4.33 -13.77 6.61
N GLN A 48 -3.67 -14.82 6.14
CA GLN A 48 -3.64 -15.14 4.72
C GLN A 48 -5.01 -15.58 4.20
N ALA A 49 -5.79 -16.32 5.01
CA ALA A 49 -7.16 -16.72 4.65
C ALA A 49 -8.09 -15.51 4.51
N VAL A 50 -8.02 -14.56 5.44
CA VAL A 50 -8.82 -13.32 5.40
C VAL A 50 -8.42 -12.44 4.21
N ALA A 51 -7.11 -12.29 3.94
CA ALA A 51 -6.64 -11.51 2.80
C ALA A 51 -7.12 -12.09 1.47
N ARG A 52 -7.15 -13.43 1.36
CA ARG A 52 -7.70 -14.13 0.20
C ARG A 52 -9.20 -13.93 0.06
N GLU A 53 -9.95 -13.90 1.16
CA GLU A 53 -11.39 -13.65 1.15
C GLU A 53 -11.72 -12.24 0.64
N PHE A 54 -10.97 -11.22 1.07
CA PHE A 54 -11.15 -9.87 0.55
C PHE A 54 -10.80 -9.74 -0.93
N ASN A 55 -9.79 -10.48 -1.39
CA ASN A 55 -9.34 -10.49 -2.78
C ASN A 55 -9.09 -9.07 -3.36
N LEU A 56 -8.53 -8.19 -2.52
CA LEU A 56 -8.01 -6.88 -2.91
C LEU A 56 -6.51 -6.97 -3.18
N SER A 57 -5.89 -5.90 -3.70
CA SER A 57 -4.44 -5.81 -3.86
C SER A 57 -3.74 -6.17 -2.53
N GLU A 58 -4.17 -5.51 -1.45
CA GLU A 58 -3.63 -5.74 -0.12
C GLU A 58 -4.71 -5.68 0.98
N THR A 59 -4.53 -6.53 1.99
CA THR A 59 -5.18 -6.46 3.29
C THR A 59 -4.12 -6.15 4.34
N CYS A 60 -4.34 -5.12 5.15
CA CYS A 60 -3.45 -4.76 6.24
C CYS A 60 -4.08 -5.04 7.61
N TYR A 61 -3.25 -5.50 8.53
CA TYR A 61 -3.64 -5.88 9.88
C TYR A 61 -2.90 -5.04 10.89
N LEU A 62 -3.67 -4.41 11.78
CA LEU A 62 -3.17 -3.51 12.82
C LEU A 62 -3.40 -4.13 14.19
N THR A 63 -2.35 -4.26 15.00
CA THR A 63 -2.47 -4.61 16.43
C THR A 63 -1.80 -3.51 17.24
N ARG A 64 -2.53 -2.91 18.20
CA ARG A 64 -1.99 -1.82 19.01
C ARG A 64 -0.94 -2.34 20.00
N ILE A 65 0.19 -1.65 20.09
CA ILE A 65 1.25 -1.96 21.06
C ILE A 65 0.98 -1.13 22.32
N THR A 66 0.85 -1.79 23.47
CA THR A 66 0.66 -1.12 24.77
C THR A 66 2.00 -0.82 25.45
N GLU A 67 2.02 0.24 26.28
CA GLU A 67 3.21 0.83 26.94
C GLU A 67 4.15 -0.15 27.67
N SER A 68 3.69 -1.36 28.04
CA SER A 68 4.54 -2.40 28.65
C SER A 68 5.57 -3.02 27.69
N GLU A 69 5.50 -2.73 26.39
CA GLU A 69 6.32 -3.37 25.34
C GLU A 69 7.25 -2.39 24.56
N THR A 70 7.67 -1.26 25.17
CA THR A 70 8.86 -0.39 24.89
C THR A 70 8.60 1.09 24.55
N HIS A 71 9.20 2.03 25.32
CA HIS A 71 10.36 2.90 24.98
C HIS A 71 10.72 3.82 26.18
N PRO A 72 12.00 3.98 26.60
CA PRO A 72 12.38 4.77 27.80
C PRO A 72 12.40 6.30 27.62
N ASP A 73 12.28 6.81 26.40
CA ASP A 73 12.65 8.20 26.08
C ASP A 73 11.52 8.91 25.31
N SER A 74 10.51 9.41 26.03
CA SER A 74 9.70 10.53 25.54
C SER A 74 9.73 11.64 26.59
N PRO A 75 10.56 12.68 26.42
CA PRO A 75 10.77 13.72 27.44
C PRO A 75 9.53 14.61 27.69
N ASN A 76 8.45 14.46 26.91
CA ASN A 76 7.26 15.32 26.97
C ASN A 76 5.95 14.58 27.31
N GLY A 77 5.98 13.30 27.68
CA GLY A 77 4.79 12.57 28.18
C GLY A 77 3.69 12.28 27.15
N THR A 78 3.78 12.78 25.92
CA THR A 78 2.94 12.34 24.81
C THR A 78 3.60 11.13 24.14
N LEU A 79 3.00 9.95 24.29
CA LEU A 79 3.49 8.75 23.64
C LEU A 79 2.99 8.72 22.19
N THR A 80 3.90 8.58 21.23
CA THR A 80 3.52 8.28 19.84
C THR A 80 2.81 6.94 19.82
N PRO A 81 1.58 6.82 19.29
CA PRO A 81 0.89 5.54 19.20
C PRO A 81 1.66 4.60 18.27
N ARG A 82 1.86 3.36 18.72
CA ARG A 82 2.62 2.32 18.01
C ARG A 82 1.71 1.15 17.69
N PHE A 83 1.86 0.59 16.49
CA PHE A 83 1.11 -0.57 16.03
C PHE A 83 2.03 -1.58 15.35
N HIS A 84 1.77 -2.86 15.54
CA HIS A 84 2.21 -3.87 14.58
C HIS A 84 1.37 -3.71 13.31
N LEU A 85 2.04 -3.65 12.16
CA LEU A 85 1.41 -3.55 10.85
C LEU A 85 1.99 -4.64 9.94
N ARG A 86 1.09 -5.47 9.42
CA ARG A 86 1.39 -6.55 8.46
C ARG A 86 0.53 -6.39 7.22
N TRP A 87 1.07 -6.73 6.05
CA TRP A 87 0.35 -6.62 4.77
C TRP A 87 0.35 -7.95 4.05
N PHE A 88 -0.82 -8.32 3.54
CA PHE A 88 -1.01 -9.55 2.81
C PHE A 88 -1.69 -9.26 1.48
N THR A 89 -1.12 -9.81 0.41
CA THR A 89 -1.84 -10.04 -0.84
C THR A 89 -2.72 -11.29 -0.68
N PRO A 90 -3.59 -11.63 -1.64
CA PRO A 90 -4.32 -12.91 -1.62
C PRO A 90 -3.40 -14.15 -1.62
N GLY A 91 -2.14 -13.99 -2.03
CA GLY A 91 -1.16 -15.06 -2.18
C GLY A 91 -0.12 -15.18 -1.08
N ALA A 92 0.35 -14.06 -0.51
CA ALA A 92 1.46 -14.03 0.44
C ALA A 92 1.50 -12.75 1.30
N GLU A 93 2.18 -12.83 2.45
CA GLU A 93 2.65 -11.65 3.19
C GLU A 93 3.73 -10.90 2.39
N VAL A 94 3.64 -9.57 2.38
CA VAL A 94 4.64 -8.69 1.74
C VAL A 94 5.34 -7.83 2.79
N LYS A 95 6.61 -7.53 2.56
CA LYS A 95 7.45 -6.82 3.54
C LYS A 95 7.13 -5.32 3.65
N LEU A 96 6.59 -4.73 2.58
CA LEU A 96 6.32 -3.30 2.49
C LEU A 96 5.19 -3.02 1.51
N SER A 97 4.25 -2.15 1.88
CA SER A 97 3.20 -1.64 0.98
C SER A 97 2.86 -0.19 1.28
N GLY A 98 3.08 0.71 0.32
CA GLY A 98 2.82 2.15 0.47
C GLY A 98 1.34 2.49 0.60
N HIS A 99 0.52 2.08 -0.37
CA HIS A 99 -0.91 2.41 -0.40
C HIS A 99 -1.66 1.80 0.79
N ALA A 100 -1.35 0.56 1.18
CA ALA A 100 -1.99 -0.07 2.33
C ALA A 100 -1.55 0.54 3.67
N THR A 101 -0.35 1.15 3.72
CA THR A 101 0.08 1.97 4.87
C THR A 101 -0.63 3.32 4.90
N LEU A 102 -0.87 3.95 3.75
CA LEU A 102 -1.71 5.15 3.67
C LEU A 102 -3.14 4.85 4.15
N ALA A 103 -3.73 3.75 3.67
CA ALA A 103 -5.04 3.28 4.09
C ALA A 103 -5.12 3.04 5.60
N ALA A 104 -4.16 2.30 6.16
CA ALA A 104 -4.06 2.05 7.61
C ALA A 104 -3.94 3.36 8.41
N SER A 105 -3.10 4.28 7.94
CA SER A 105 -2.89 5.58 8.58
C SER A 105 -4.16 6.42 8.55
N HIS A 106 -4.84 6.48 7.40
CA HIS A 106 -6.10 7.19 7.24
C HIS A 106 -7.17 6.64 8.18
N ALA A 107 -7.35 5.32 8.23
CA ALA A 107 -8.29 4.68 9.14
C ALA A 107 -7.99 5.04 10.60
N LEU A 108 -6.73 4.97 11.03
CA LEU A 108 -6.35 5.34 12.39
C LEU A 108 -6.60 6.82 12.69
N PHE A 109 -6.20 7.75 11.82
CA PHE A 109 -6.40 9.19 12.00
C PHE A 109 -7.88 9.60 12.03
N THR A 110 -8.76 8.85 11.35
CA THR A 110 -10.21 9.13 11.30
C THR A 110 -11.03 8.35 12.32
N SER A 111 -10.49 7.28 12.90
CA SER A 111 -11.20 6.40 13.85
C SER A 111 -11.51 7.03 15.23
N GLY A 112 -10.83 8.12 15.60
CA GLY A 112 -10.87 8.67 16.96
C GLY A 112 -10.14 7.81 18.02
N LEU A 113 -9.43 6.76 17.61
CA LEU A 113 -8.69 5.85 18.52
C LEU A 113 -7.32 6.39 18.95
N ILE A 114 -6.81 7.38 18.24
CA ILE A 114 -5.53 8.04 18.50
C ILE A 114 -5.73 9.55 18.64
N ASN A 115 -4.94 10.18 19.50
CA ASN A 115 -4.88 11.63 19.67
C ASN A 115 -3.45 12.11 19.41
N SER A 116 -2.97 11.85 18.19
CA SER A 116 -1.61 12.16 17.74
C SER A 116 -1.63 12.44 16.24
N ASN A 117 -0.76 13.33 15.77
CA ASN A 117 -0.52 13.56 14.35
C ASN A 117 0.56 12.63 13.77
N THR A 118 1.13 11.74 14.59
CA THR A 118 2.17 10.80 14.18
C THR A 118 1.80 9.40 14.65
N ILE A 119 2.04 8.40 13.80
CA ILE A 119 1.91 6.97 14.10
C ILE A 119 3.23 6.28 13.77
N GLU A 120 3.66 5.35 14.62
CA GLU A 120 4.74 4.41 14.31
C GLU A 120 4.18 3.02 14.02
N PHE A 121 4.64 2.43 12.91
CA PHE A 121 4.31 1.07 12.53
C PHE A 121 5.55 0.18 12.65
N LEU A 122 5.45 -0.90 13.42
CA LEU A 122 6.46 -1.96 13.47
C LEU A 122 6.11 -2.99 12.41
N THR A 123 7.03 -3.19 11.48
CA THR A 123 6.79 -3.97 10.25
C THR A 123 7.99 -4.87 9.94
N LEU A 124 7.86 -5.77 8.97
CA LEU A 124 8.98 -6.60 8.50
C LEU A 124 10.10 -5.79 7.83
N SER A 125 9.80 -4.58 7.37
CA SER A 125 10.77 -3.63 6.79
C SER A 125 11.36 -2.67 7.84
N GLY A 126 11.08 -2.88 9.12
CA GLY A 126 11.50 -2.00 10.21
C GLY A 126 10.38 -1.05 10.64
N VAL A 127 10.75 0.02 11.35
CA VAL A 127 9.80 1.03 11.82
C VAL A 127 9.50 2.01 10.69
N LEU A 128 8.23 2.19 10.36
CA LEU A 128 7.74 3.21 9.43
C LEU A 128 6.95 4.27 10.21
N THR A 129 7.03 5.52 9.75
CA THR A 129 6.29 6.62 10.39
C THR A 129 5.27 7.21 9.42
N ALA A 130 4.06 7.45 9.90
CA ALA A 130 3.03 8.21 9.20
C ALA A 130 2.73 9.51 9.95
N LYS A 131 2.64 10.62 9.22
CA LYS A 131 2.30 11.94 9.77
C LYS A 131 1.05 12.48 9.10
N ARG A 132 0.10 12.93 9.91
CA ARG A 132 -1.05 13.73 9.49
C ARG A 132 -0.59 15.17 9.29
N VAL A 133 -0.73 15.67 8.07
CA VAL A 133 -0.37 17.03 7.70
C VAL A 133 -1.64 17.79 7.31
N PRO A 134 -1.93 18.94 7.93
CA PRO A 134 -3.04 19.77 7.49
C PRO A 134 -2.85 20.15 6.02
N GLU A 135 -3.90 20.05 5.22
CA GLU A 135 -3.87 20.71 3.92
C GLU A 135 -4.01 22.21 4.16
N ASP A 136 -2.98 22.98 3.81
CA ASP A 136 -3.15 24.43 3.66
C ASP A 136 -4.35 24.62 2.73
N ASN A 137 -5.33 25.44 3.14
CA ASN A 137 -6.54 25.78 2.40
C ASN A 137 -6.21 26.16 0.94
N LYS A 138 -5.99 25.16 0.07
CA LYS A 138 -6.25 25.30 -1.35
C LYS A 138 -7.70 25.67 -1.39
N LEU A 139 -8.00 26.79 -2.02
CA LEU A 139 -9.34 27.29 -2.28
C LEU A 139 -10.18 26.14 -2.86
N LEU A 140 -10.78 25.34 -1.99
CA LEU A 140 -11.83 24.41 -2.34
C LEU A 140 -12.94 25.33 -2.82
N ASP A 141 -13.21 25.27 -4.12
CA ASP A 141 -14.34 25.95 -4.72
C ASP A 141 -15.58 25.46 -3.95
N THR A 142 -16.13 26.34 -3.11
CA THR A 142 -17.01 26.01 -1.97
C THR A 142 -18.43 25.64 -2.39
N THR A 143 -18.61 24.95 -3.52
CA THR A 143 -19.93 24.69 -4.11
C THR A 143 -20.54 23.33 -3.78
N GLU A 144 -19.85 22.44 -3.05
CA GLU A 144 -20.41 21.14 -2.68
C GLU A 144 -20.26 20.80 -1.19
N PHE A 145 -20.78 21.66 -0.31
CA PHE A 145 -21.09 21.24 1.06
C PHE A 145 -22.55 20.76 1.13
N GLN A 146 -22.76 19.46 0.96
CA GLN A 146 -23.95 18.81 1.50
C GLN A 146 -23.66 18.42 2.95
N ASN A 147 -24.48 18.95 3.88
CA ASN A 147 -24.63 18.54 5.29
C ASN A 147 -23.66 19.06 6.37
N GLY A 148 -23.00 20.22 6.19
CA GLY A 148 -22.61 21.08 7.34
C GLY A 148 -21.60 20.52 8.36
N GLU A 149 -21.06 19.32 8.17
CA GLU A 149 -19.89 18.82 8.89
C GLU A 149 -18.66 19.13 8.04
N ALA A 150 -17.79 20.01 8.56
CA ALA A 150 -16.49 20.24 7.95
C ALA A 150 -15.65 18.98 8.14
N HIS A 151 -15.56 18.14 7.11
CA HIS A 151 -14.52 17.12 7.06
C HIS A 151 -13.18 17.86 6.94
N GLU A 152 -12.35 17.79 7.97
CA GLU A 152 -10.98 18.31 7.89
C GLU A 152 -10.24 17.53 6.80
N CYS A 153 -9.95 18.18 5.67
CA CYS A 153 -9.02 17.64 4.67
C CYS A 153 -7.60 17.65 5.23
N PHE A 154 -6.92 16.52 5.13
CA PHE A 154 -5.53 16.37 5.54
C PHE A 154 -4.80 15.44 4.57
N SER A 155 -3.50 15.67 4.42
CA SER A 155 -2.59 14.79 3.71
C SER A 155 -1.87 13.87 4.70
N ILE A 156 -1.38 12.73 4.22
CA ILE A 156 -0.58 11.78 5.00
C ILE A 156 0.81 11.69 4.38
N GLU A 157 1.83 12.04 5.16
CA GLU A 157 3.23 11.83 4.79
C GLU A 157 3.72 10.51 5.38
N LEU A 158 4.34 9.68 4.54
CA LEU A 158 4.95 8.42 4.95
C LEU A 158 6.48 8.52 4.84
N ASP A 159 7.18 8.09 5.89
CA ASP A 159 8.63 7.95 5.89
C ASP A 159 9.01 6.50 5.53
N PHE A 160 9.38 6.30 4.26
CA PHE A 160 9.65 5.00 3.65
C PHE A 160 11.12 4.87 3.22
N PRO A 161 11.68 3.66 3.23
CA PRO A 161 13.04 3.45 2.73
C PRO A 161 13.14 3.82 1.24
N ALA A 162 14.16 4.61 0.89
CA ALA A 162 14.46 4.89 -0.50
C ALA A 162 15.07 3.66 -1.18
N ILE A 163 14.49 3.24 -2.31
CA ILE A 163 14.99 2.12 -3.10
C ILE A 163 15.89 2.66 -4.22
N ALA A 164 17.13 2.20 -4.27
CA ALA A 164 18.07 2.61 -5.31
C ALA A 164 17.79 1.84 -6.61
N LEU A 165 18.21 2.44 -7.74
CA LEU A 165 18.16 1.79 -9.05
C LEU A 165 19.56 1.35 -9.48
N THR A 166 19.63 0.19 -10.13
CA THR A 166 20.82 -0.34 -10.78
C THR A 166 20.57 -0.57 -12.26
N GLU A 167 21.65 -0.55 -13.04
CA GLU A 167 21.60 -0.85 -14.46
C GLU A 167 21.13 -2.30 -14.71
N SER A 168 20.28 -2.47 -15.72
CA SER A 168 19.84 -3.80 -16.16
C SER A 168 20.75 -4.37 -17.25
N ASN A 169 20.67 -5.68 -17.50
CA ASN A 169 21.39 -6.30 -18.60
C ASN A 169 20.74 -5.91 -19.95
N SER A 170 21.51 -5.29 -20.84
CA SER A 170 21.04 -4.87 -22.17
C SER A 170 20.54 -6.03 -23.04
N ALA A 171 20.96 -7.27 -22.77
CA ALA A 171 20.47 -8.46 -23.45
C ALA A 171 18.98 -8.74 -23.20
N GLU A 172 18.41 -8.20 -22.11
CA GLU A 172 17.01 -8.44 -21.70
C GLU A 172 16.03 -7.47 -22.34
N VAL A 173 16.51 -6.37 -22.94
CA VAL A 173 15.67 -5.31 -23.53
C VAL A 173 14.71 -5.89 -24.57
N SER A 174 15.19 -6.81 -25.43
CA SER A 174 14.35 -7.44 -26.45
C SER A 174 13.22 -8.28 -25.86
N SER A 175 13.50 -9.09 -24.84
CA SER A 175 12.49 -9.90 -24.17
C SER A 175 11.46 -9.04 -23.41
N ILE A 176 11.91 -7.94 -22.80
CA ILE A 176 11.02 -7.03 -22.07
C ILE A 176 10.17 -6.24 -23.06
N SER A 177 10.73 -5.81 -24.20
CA SER A 177 9.94 -5.18 -25.27
C SER A 177 8.83 -6.12 -25.76
N ILE A 178 9.12 -7.41 -25.95
CA ILE A 178 8.09 -8.42 -26.29
C ILE A 178 7.02 -8.52 -25.18
N ALA A 179 7.43 -8.57 -23.91
CA ALA A 179 6.51 -8.61 -22.78
C ALA A 179 5.62 -7.35 -22.70
N LEU A 180 6.10 -6.21 -23.19
CA LEU A 180 5.36 -4.96 -23.33
C LEU A 180 4.76 -4.78 -24.73
N ASN A 181 4.49 -5.89 -25.44
CA ASN A 181 3.85 -5.92 -26.75
C ASN A 181 4.55 -5.07 -27.83
N GLY A 182 5.88 -5.13 -27.85
CA GLY A 182 6.74 -4.42 -28.81
C GLY A 182 6.98 -2.95 -28.49
N ALA A 183 6.70 -2.49 -27.27
CA ALA A 183 6.96 -1.12 -26.87
C ALA A 183 8.46 -0.75 -27.01
N SER A 184 8.71 0.47 -27.50
CA SER A 184 10.07 1.03 -27.56
C SER A 184 10.51 1.45 -26.16
N ILE A 185 11.67 0.96 -25.73
CA ILE A 185 12.23 1.23 -24.40
C ILE A 185 13.30 2.32 -24.52
N ILE A 186 13.19 3.38 -23.72
CA ILE A 186 14.21 4.44 -23.60
C ILE A 186 15.30 4.01 -22.65
N ASP A 187 14.91 3.50 -21.48
CA ASP A 187 15.83 3.11 -20.42
C ASP A 187 15.28 1.91 -19.66
N LEU A 188 16.18 1.09 -19.14
CA LEU A 188 15.85 -0.12 -18.41
C LEU A 188 16.74 -0.25 -17.18
N LYS A 189 16.12 -0.16 -16.01
CA LYS A 189 16.77 -0.29 -14.71
C LYS A 189 16.10 -1.37 -13.88
N ARG A 190 16.68 -1.62 -12.71
CA ARG A 190 16.16 -2.52 -11.69
C ARG A 190 16.18 -1.87 -10.33
N THR A 191 15.24 -2.20 -9.48
CA THR A 191 15.30 -1.85 -8.07
C THR A 191 16.34 -2.71 -7.35
N THR A 192 17.08 -2.13 -6.40
CA THR A 192 18.01 -2.90 -5.55
C THR A 192 17.31 -3.85 -4.58
N THR A 193 16.00 -3.64 -4.37
CA THR A 193 15.13 -4.50 -3.55
C THR A 193 14.10 -5.16 -4.43
N GLU A 194 13.81 -6.44 -4.22
CA GLU A 194 12.80 -7.22 -4.98
C GLU A 194 13.06 -7.36 -6.50
N ASP A 195 14.14 -6.77 -7.01
CA ASP A 195 14.64 -6.87 -8.40
C ASP A 195 13.57 -6.51 -9.47
N ASP A 196 12.62 -5.63 -9.13
CA ASP A 196 11.59 -5.15 -10.05
C ASP A 196 12.23 -4.38 -11.21
N LEU A 197 11.77 -4.67 -12.43
CA LEU A 197 12.22 -3.97 -13.64
C LEU A 197 11.56 -2.58 -13.71
N VAL A 198 12.35 -1.55 -13.99
CA VAL A 198 11.86 -0.18 -14.21
C VAL A 198 12.14 0.20 -15.66
N VAL A 199 11.08 0.35 -16.45
CA VAL A 199 11.13 0.57 -17.89
C VAL A 199 10.65 1.98 -18.21
N VAL A 200 11.54 2.81 -18.75
CA VAL A 200 11.19 4.16 -19.20
C VAL A 200 10.69 4.09 -20.65
N LEU A 201 9.47 4.53 -20.87
CA LEU A 201 8.80 4.61 -22.17
C LEU A 201 8.76 6.06 -22.67
N PRO A 202 8.59 6.29 -23.98
CA PRO A 202 8.71 7.64 -24.55
C PRO A 202 7.68 8.68 -24.11
N SER A 203 6.52 8.26 -23.61
CA SER A 203 5.49 9.18 -23.15
C SER A 203 4.49 8.50 -22.23
N GLU A 204 3.79 9.30 -21.43
CA GLU A 204 2.57 8.90 -20.73
C GLU A 204 1.59 8.15 -21.63
N LYS A 205 1.31 8.67 -22.84
CA LYS A 205 0.38 8.03 -23.77
C LYS A 205 0.73 6.56 -24.08
N ILE A 206 2.01 6.24 -24.21
CA ILE A 206 2.45 4.86 -24.46
C ILE A 206 2.26 4.00 -23.22
N VAL A 207 2.48 4.56 -22.02
CA VAL A 207 2.21 3.86 -20.75
C VAL A 207 0.71 3.59 -20.62
N ALA A 208 -0.14 4.59 -20.83
CA ALA A 208 -1.60 4.49 -20.68
C ALA A 208 -2.24 3.53 -21.69
N ASP A 209 -1.78 3.53 -22.95
CA ASP A 209 -2.30 2.66 -24.01
C ASP A 209 -1.66 1.26 -24.01
N LEU A 210 -0.77 0.96 -23.04
CA LEU A 210 0.01 -0.27 -23.04
C LEU A 210 -0.88 -1.51 -22.87
N GLN A 211 -0.58 -2.56 -23.61
CA GLN A 211 -1.27 -3.86 -23.53
C GLN A 211 -0.24 -4.97 -23.27
N PRO A 212 0.22 -5.13 -22.02
CA PRO A 212 1.28 -6.07 -21.69
C PRO A 212 0.87 -7.53 -21.92
N GLN A 213 1.84 -8.36 -22.25
CA GLN A 213 1.70 -9.81 -22.36
C GLN A 213 2.03 -10.45 -21.00
N PHE A 214 1.04 -10.63 -20.13
CA PHE A 214 1.26 -11.11 -18.75
C PHE A 214 2.01 -12.44 -18.67
N ASP A 215 1.77 -13.37 -19.59
CA ASP A 215 2.48 -14.65 -19.68
C ASP A 215 3.98 -14.46 -19.95
N GLU A 216 4.36 -13.41 -20.68
CA GLU A 216 5.76 -13.07 -20.92
C GLU A 216 6.36 -12.34 -19.72
N ILE A 217 5.59 -11.45 -19.05
CA ILE A 217 6.01 -10.79 -17.82
C ILE A 217 6.31 -11.83 -16.71
N GLN A 218 5.55 -12.93 -16.64
CA GLN A 218 5.84 -14.02 -15.71
C GLN A 218 7.22 -14.67 -15.93
N LYS A 219 7.76 -14.59 -17.15
CA LYS A 219 9.10 -15.11 -17.49
C LYS A 219 10.21 -14.09 -17.29
N CYS A 220 9.88 -12.80 -17.20
CA CYS A 220 10.84 -11.76 -16.89
C CYS A 220 11.49 -12.01 -15.51
N PRO A 221 12.72 -11.53 -15.28
CA PRO A 221 13.35 -11.54 -13.95
C PRO A 221 12.61 -10.59 -12.98
N GLY A 222 12.98 -10.64 -11.70
CA GLY A 222 12.32 -9.82 -10.68
C GLY A 222 10.93 -10.27 -10.30
N ARG A 223 10.25 -9.45 -9.50
CA ARG A 223 8.87 -9.70 -9.04
C ARG A 223 7.82 -9.12 -9.99
N GLY A 224 8.11 -7.99 -10.64
CA GLY A 224 7.26 -7.40 -11.68
C GLY A 224 7.96 -6.39 -12.58
N VAL A 225 7.17 -5.69 -13.39
CA VAL A 225 7.60 -4.66 -14.34
C VAL A 225 6.86 -3.36 -14.04
N ILE A 226 7.62 -2.32 -13.69
CA ILE A 226 7.17 -0.94 -13.55
C ILE A 226 7.45 -0.23 -14.88
N THR A 227 6.43 0.32 -15.52
CA THR A 227 6.61 1.18 -16.70
C THR A 227 6.38 2.63 -16.31
N THR A 228 7.19 3.55 -16.82
CA THR A 228 7.03 4.98 -16.55
C THR A 228 7.26 5.81 -17.80
N GLY A 229 6.58 6.95 -17.91
CA GLY A 229 6.68 7.87 -19.04
C GLY A 229 6.45 9.31 -18.60
N VAL A 230 7.13 10.24 -19.26
CA VAL A 230 7.02 11.68 -18.94
C VAL A 230 5.58 12.14 -19.17
N ALA A 231 5.06 12.88 -18.20
CA ALA A 231 3.73 13.47 -18.25
C ALA A 231 3.64 14.59 -19.30
N PRO A 232 2.48 14.81 -19.93
CA PRO A 232 2.31 15.94 -20.82
C PRO A 232 2.40 17.27 -20.04
N PRO A 233 2.96 18.34 -20.65
CA PRO A 233 3.04 19.65 -20.01
C PRO A 233 1.67 20.16 -19.57
N GLY A 234 1.58 20.67 -18.34
CA GLY A 234 0.34 21.23 -17.78
C GLY A 234 -0.61 20.20 -17.16
N SER A 235 -0.25 18.92 -17.11
CA SER A 235 -1.03 17.88 -16.40
C SER A 235 -1.01 18.02 -14.87
N GLY A 236 -0.03 18.74 -14.32
CA GLY A 236 0.20 18.82 -12.88
C GLY A 236 1.02 17.65 -12.30
N PHE A 237 1.45 16.71 -13.15
CA PHE A 237 2.28 15.57 -12.79
C PHE A 237 3.61 15.58 -13.55
N ASP A 238 4.63 14.92 -12.99
CA ASP A 238 5.95 14.78 -13.63
C ASP A 238 6.01 13.55 -14.55
N PHE A 239 5.34 12.46 -14.16
CA PHE A 239 5.33 11.20 -14.89
C PHE A 239 4.05 10.41 -14.61
N TYR A 240 3.82 9.40 -15.44
CA TYR A 240 2.78 8.39 -15.29
C TYR A 240 3.45 7.03 -15.24
N GLY A 241 2.89 6.09 -14.48
CA GLY A 241 3.44 4.75 -14.42
C GLY A 241 2.41 3.69 -14.07
N HIS A 242 2.69 2.47 -14.51
CA HIS A 242 1.91 1.27 -14.22
C HIS A 242 2.84 0.24 -13.58
N PHE A 243 2.28 -0.66 -12.75
CA PHE A 243 3.03 -1.77 -12.19
C PHE A 243 2.33 -3.11 -12.48
N PHE A 244 3.01 -3.96 -13.23
CA PHE A 244 2.53 -5.29 -13.61
C PHE A 244 3.26 -6.36 -12.81
N CYS A 245 2.55 -7.13 -12.00
CA CYS A 245 3.14 -8.14 -11.11
C CYS A 245 2.41 -9.48 -11.10
N PRO A 246 2.14 -10.10 -12.27
CA PRO A 246 1.31 -11.31 -12.38
C PRO A 246 1.85 -12.52 -11.58
N LYS A 247 3.13 -12.51 -11.20
CA LYS A 247 3.74 -13.52 -10.33
C LYS A 247 3.14 -13.55 -8.91
N LEU A 248 2.54 -12.45 -8.47
CA LEU A 248 1.87 -12.33 -7.17
C LEU A 248 0.36 -12.60 -7.26
N GLY A 249 -0.13 -13.05 -8.42
CA GLY A 249 -1.56 -13.24 -8.67
C GLY A 249 -2.32 -11.95 -8.97
N ILE A 250 -1.62 -10.81 -9.07
CA ILE A 250 -2.19 -9.50 -9.42
C ILE A 250 -1.62 -9.10 -10.78
N PRO A 251 -2.42 -9.13 -11.87
CA PRO A 251 -1.91 -8.77 -13.20
C PRO A 251 -1.35 -7.35 -13.26
N GLU A 252 -2.06 -6.40 -12.66
CA GLU A 252 -1.73 -4.97 -12.64
C GLU A 252 -2.20 -4.36 -11.32
N VAL A 253 -1.35 -3.52 -10.73
CA VAL A 253 -1.68 -2.69 -9.56
C VAL A 253 -2.12 -1.32 -10.06
N ILE A 254 -3.34 -0.94 -9.69
CA ILE A 254 -3.97 0.34 -10.03
C ILE A 254 -3.54 1.42 -9.02
#